data_AF-A0AA45MAD6-F1
#
_entry.id   AF-A0AA45MAD6-F1
#
_cell.length_a   1.000
_cell.length_b   1.000
_cell.length_c   1.000
_cell.angle_alpha   90.00
_cell.angle_beta   90.00
_cell.angle_gamma   90.00
#
_symmetry.space_group_name_H-M   'P 1'
#
loop_
_entity.id
_entity.type
_entity.pdbx_description
1 polymer ?
#
loop_
_entity_poly.entity_id
_entity_poly.type
_entity_poly.pdbx_seq_one_letter_code
_entity_poly.pdbx_strand_id
1 'polypeptide(L)'
;MNALLAYLPTFAVNVARLCVWLVLLSLVFVPLERWLAVRKARLSRRALAINLGLYFLNSLLPAAVLGALMAVVGVAAQAVLPAAVPAAVGALPLAVKLPLSLLIAEVGFYWGHRLSHQLPWLWHFHSVHHQPEHLYFLINTHAHPVDMVVTRLFGMTPLYILGLAGASAGGSATPALVIIIGTVWGFFIHSNLRVRLGPLESIIATPAFHHWHHTSVAPLDRNFSSTLPFLDRVFGTWHLPAEWPAAYGISAAPRAASAAPPRTAA
;
A
#
# COMPACT_ATOMS: atom_id res chain seq x y z
N MET A 1 -27.46 27.97 10.33
CA MET A 1 -26.71 27.82 9.07
C MET A 1 -25.88 26.55 9.18
N ASN A 2 -26.14 25.54 8.35
CA ASN A 2 -25.72 24.15 8.57
C ASN A 2 -24.20 23.99 8.55
N ALA A 3 -23.61 23.51 9.65
CA ALA A 3 -22.18 23.22 9.78
C ALA A 3 -21.64 22.31 8.66
N LEU A 4 -22.49 21.47 8.07
CA LEU A 4 -22.15 20.62 6.91
C LEU A 4 -21.84 21.41 5.64
N LEU A 5 -22.50 22.55 5.42
CA LEU A 5 -22.26 23.38 4.23
C LEU A 5 -20.86 24.01 4.24
N ALA A 6 -20.25 24.19 5.42
CA ALA A 6 -18.89 24.70 5.56
C ALA A 6 -17.82 23.73 5.02
N TYR A 7 -18.12 22.42 4.94
CA TYR A 7 -17.18 21.41 4.43
C TYR A 7 -17.28 21.18 2.91
N LEU A 8 -18.34 21.69 2.25
CA LEU A 8 -18.55 21.51 0.81
C LEU A 8 -17.38 22.02 -0.05
N PRO A 9 -16.78 23.20 0.20
CA PRO A 9 -15.66 23.67 -0.60
C PRO A 9 -14.44 22.74 -0.50
N THR A 10 -14.08 22.32 0.72
CA THR A 10 -12.94 21.41 0.95
C THR A 10 -13.17 20.04 0.29
N PHE A 11 -14.39 19.51 0.41
CA PHE A 11 -14.77 18.27 -0.26
C PHE A 11 -14.66 18.40 -1.78
N ALA A 12 -15.20 19.47 -2.37
CA ALA A 12 -15.13 19.72 -3.80
C ALA A 12 -13.68 19.84 -4.31
N VAL A 13 -12.81 20.54 -3.57
CA VAL A 13 -11.38 20.65 -3.89
C VAL A 13 -10.69 19.29 -3.85
N ASN A 14 -10.99 18.46 -2.85
CA ASN A 14 -10.42 17.11 -2.76
C ASN A 14 -10.88 16.23 -3.92
N VAL A 15 -12.16 16.25 -4.27
CA VAL A 15 -12.68 15.53 -5.45
C VAL A 15 -12.00 16.01 -6.73
N ALA A 16 -11.89 17.33 -6.93
CA ALA A 16 -11.22 17.90 -8.10
C ALA A 16 -9.75 17.44 -8.20
N ARG A 17 -9.01 17.45 -7.08
CA ARG A 17 -7.63 16.93 -7.02
C ARG A 17 -7.57 15.46 -7.42
N LEU A 18 -8.50 14.63 -6.95
CA LEU A 18 -8.56 13.22 -7.31
C LEU A 18 -8.88 12.99 -8.79
N CYS A 19 -9.72 13.83 -9.39
CA CYS A 19 -9.94 13.80 -10.84
C CYS A 19 -8.66 14.12 -11.62
N VAL A 20 -7.92 15.17 -11.22
CA VAL A 20 -6.63 15.52 -11.83
C VAL A 20 -5.63 14.37 -11.70
N TRP A 21 -5.50 13.78 -10.51
CA TRP A 21 -4.63 12.62 -10.29
C TRP A 21 -5.02 11.43 -11.16
N LEU A 22 -6.31 11.11 -11.26
CA LEU A 22 -6.79 10.01 -12.09
C LEU A 22 -6.47 10.25 -13.57
N VAL A 23 -6.62 11.49 -14.05
CA VAL A 23 -6.25 11.86 -15.42
C VAL A 23 -4.75 11.67 -15.63
N LEU A 24 -3.90 12.18 -14.72
CA LEU A 24 -2.44 12.03 -14.83
C LEU A 24 -2.01 10.56 -14.82
N LEU A 25 -2.52 9.76 -13.88
CA LEU A 25 -2.26 8.32 -13.82
C LEU A 25 -2.74 7.62 -15.09
N SER A 26 -3.92 7.98 -15.61
CA SER A 26 -4.45 7.39 -16.84
C SER A 26 -3.63 7.75 -18.07
N LEU A 27 -3.15 9.00 -18.18
CA LEU A 27 -2.27 9.43 -19.27
C LEU A 27 -0.95 8.67 -19.29
N VAL A 28 -0.48 8.18 -18.14
CA VAL A 28 0.74 7.37 -18.03
C VAL A 28 0.42 5.89 -18.23
N PHE A 29 -0.43 5.30 -17.40
CA PHE A 29 -0.59 3.85 -17.33
C PHE A 29 -1.45 3.29 -18.48
N VAL A 30 -2.50 3.98 -18.95
CA VAL A 30 -3.35 3.45 -20.02
C VAL A 30 -2.57 3.21 -21.32
N PRO A 31 -1.76 4.14 -21.86
CA PRO A 31 -0.98 3.85 -23.06
C PRO A 31 0.10 2.79 -22.80
N LEU A 32 0.78 2.83 -21.65
CA LEU A 32 1.80 1.85 -21.31
C LEU A 32 1.21 0.43 -21.21
N GLU A 33 0.06 0.25 -20.57
CA GLU A 33 -0.61 -1.05 -20.48
C GLU A 33 -1.19 -1.50 -21.82
N ARG A 34 -1.49 -0.60 -22.76
CA ARG A 34 -1.89 -0.99 -24.12
C ARG A 34 -0.72 -1.57 -24.93
N TRP A 35 0.50 -1.07 -24.70
CA TRP A 35 1.67 -1.41 -25.50
C TRP A 35 2.54 -2.49 -24.87
N LEU A 36 2.71 -2.43 -23.55
CA LEU A 36 3.64 -3.27 -22.77
C LEU A 36 2.90 -4.24 -21.83
N ALA A 37 1.63 -4.55 -22.13
CA ALA A 37 0.82 -5.44 -21.32
C ALA A 37 1.44 -6.83 -21.15
N VAL A 38 1.39 -7.39 -19.94
CA VAL A 38 1.66 -8.82 -19.70
C VAL A 38 0.56 -9.66 -20.33
N ARG A 39 -0.70 -9.31 -20.07
CA ARG A 39 -1.89 -9.97 -20.65
C ARG A 39 -2.88 -8.92 -21.09
N LYS A 40 -3.23 -8.89 -22.38
CA LYS A 40 -4.28 -8.01 -22.88
C LYS A 40 -5.64 -8.53 -22.40
N ALA A 41 -6.29 -7.79 -21.52
CA ALA A 41 -7.64 -8.07 -21.05
C ALA A 41 -8.57 -6.91 -21.41
N ARG A 42 -9.82 -7.22 -21.75
CA ARG A 42 -10.86 -6.20 -21.96
C ARG A 42 -11.57 -5.97 -20.64
N LEU A 43 -11.43 -4.77 -20.09
CA LEU A 43 -12.15 -4.35 -18.90
C LEU A 43 -13.64 -4.15 -19.24
N SER A 44 -14.52 -4.83 -18.51
CA SER A 44 -15.95 -4.59 -18.62
C SER A 44 -16.29 -3.20 -18.08
N ARG A 45 -17.32 -2.55 -18.64
CA ARG A 45 -17.78 -1.24 -18.15
C ARG A 45 -18.15 -1.27 -16.67
N ARG A 46 -18.73 -2.40 -16.22
CA ARG A 46 -19.07 -2.64 -14.82
C ARG A 46 -17.82 -2.70 -13.94
N ALA A 47 -16.80 -3.45 -14.33
CA ALA A 47 -15.55 -3.53 -13.58
C ALA A 47 -14.88 -2.16 -13.49
N LEU A 48 -14.83 -1.40 -14.59
CA LEU A 48 -14.29 -0.05 -14.58
C LEU A 48 -15.07 0.87 -13.64
N ALA A 49 -16.41 0.86 -13.68
CA ALA A 49 -17.24 1.68 -12.81
C ALA A 49 -17.02 1.37 -11.32
N ILE A 50 -16.89 0.09 -10.96
CA ILE A 50 -16.58 -0.34 -9.58
C ILE A 50 -15.21 0.20 -9.16
N ASN A 51 -14.18 0.01 -9.99
CA ASN A 51 -12.82 0.44 -9.66
C ASN A 51 -12.70 1.98 -9.55
N LEU A 52 -13.42 2.72 -10.39
CA LEU A 52 -13.52 4.18 -10.26
C LEU A 52 -14.22 4.59 -8.95
N GLY A 53 -15.32 3.93 -8.59
CA GLY A 53 -16.00 4.18 -7.32
C GLY A 53 -15.10 3.92 -6.11
N LEU A 54 -14.38 2.78 -6.13
CA LEU A 54 -13.41 2.43 -5.09
C LEU A 54 -12.22 3.39 -5.05
N TYR A 55 -11.74 3.89 -6.18
CA TYR A 55 -10.70 4.92 -6.23
C TYR A 55 -11.09 6.17 -5.44
N PHE A 56 -12.29 6.73 -5.68
CA PHE A 56 -12.75 7.90 -4.93
C PHE A 56 -13.02 7.59 -3.46
N LEU A 57 -13.69 6.47 -3.18
CA LEU A 57 -14.00 6.04 -1.81
C LEU A 57 -12.72 5.85 -0.98
N ASN A 58 -11.75 5.10 -1.50
CA ASN A 58 -10.51 4.76 -0.79
C ASN A 58 -9.48 5.89 -0.78
N SER A 59 -9.68 6.95 -1.58
CA SER A 59 -8.87 8.16 -1.50
C SER A 59 -9.40 9.16 -0.47
N LEU A 60 -10.73 9.22 -0.25
CA LEU A 60 -11.35 10.19 0.64
C LEU A 60 -11.55 9.65 2.06
N LEU A 61 -12.17 8.47 2.19
CA LEU A 61 -12.60 7.94 3.48
C LEU A 61 -11.41 7.54 4.38
N PRO A 62 -10.43 6.75 3.92
CA PRO A 62 -9.26 6.40 4.73
C PRO A 62 -8.44 7.63 5.16
N ALA A 63 -8.34 8.67 4.33
CA ALA A 63 -7.61 9.89 4.68
C ALA A 63 -8.25 10.61 5.88
N ALA A 64 -9.59 10.70 5.90
CA ALA A 64 -10.32 11.32 7.01
C ALA A 64 -10.17 10.53 8.32
N VAL A 65 -10.31 9.20 8.25
CA VAL A 65 -10.19 8.32 9.43
C VAL A 65 -8.75 8.28 9.96
N LEU A 66 -7.77 8.12 9.06
CA LEU A 66 -6.36 7.98 9.43
C LEU A 66 -5.82 9.25 10.11
N GLY A 67 -6.24 10.44 9.67
CA GLY A 67 -5.83 11.69 10.30
C GLY A 67 -6.18 11.75 11.79
N ALA A 68 -7.41 11.38 12.15
CA ALA A 68 -7.86 11.34 13.54
C ALA A 68 -7.11 10.26 14.36
N LEU A 69 -6.96 9.05 13.81
CA LEU A 69 -6.25 7.98 14.49
C LEU A 69 -4.76 8.32 14.71
N MET A 70 -4.13 8.95 13.73
CA MET A 70 -2.71 9.32 13.84
C MET A 70 -2.46 10.50 14.76
N ALA A 71 -3.43 11.40 14.91
CA ALA A 71 -3.37 12.42 15.97
C ALA A 71 -3.35 11.77 17.37
N VAL A 72 -4.20 10.77 17.61
CA VAL A 72 -4.23 10.03 18.90
C VAL A 72 -2.90 9.31 19.14
N VAL A 73 -2.40 8.58 18.15
CA VAL A 73 -1.10 7.89 18.25
C VAL A 73 0.04 8.87 18.51
N GLY A 74 0.04 10.03 17.84
CA GLY A 74 1.05 11.08 18.04
C GLY A 74 1.05 11.62 19.47
N VAL A 75 -0.13 11.93 20.02
CA VAL A 75 -0.27 12.41 21.41
C VAL A 75 0.14 11.33 22.40
N ALA A 76 -0.29 10.08 22.20
CA ALA A 76 0.08 8.96 23.07
C ALA A 76 1.59 8.70 23.04
N ALA A 77 2.22 8.78 21.87
CA ALA A 77 3.67 8.63 21.73
C ALA A 77 4.43 9.71 22.49
N GLN A 78 3.98 10.97 22.44
CA GLN A 78 4.60 12.08 23.20
C GLN A 78 4.49 11.90 24.72
N ALA A 79 3.45 11.21 25.20
CA ALA A 79 3.28 10.95 26.62
C ALA A 79 4.20 9.84 27.16
N VAL A 80 4.65 8.92 26.29
CA VAL A 80 5.42 7.73 26.68
C VAL A 80 6.90 7.87 26.35
N LEU A 81 7.25 8.59 25.28
CA LEU A 81 8.63 8.72 24.83
C LEU A 81 9.34 9.93 25.45
N PRO A 82 10.62 9.80 25.84
CA PRO A 82 11.42 10.95 26.21
C PRO A 82 11.44 11.96 25.05
N ALA A 83 11.11 13.22 25.32
CA ALA A 83 11.02 14.27 24.30
C ALA A 83 12.29 14.43 23.45
N ALA A 84 13.45 14.04 24.00
CA ALA A 84 14.73 14.03 23.30
C ALA A 84 14.73 13.13 22.05
N VAL A 85 13.99 12.02 22.04
CA VAL A 85 13.98 11.06 20.92
C VAL A 85 13.27 11.65 19.69
N PRO A 86 11.98 12.06 19.77
CA PRO A 86 11.33 12.76 18.65
C PRO A 86 12.05 14.03 18.22
N ALA A 87 12.67 14.76 19.16
CA ALA A 87 13.42 15.99 18.85
C ALA A 87 14.67 15.69 18.01
N ALA A 88 15.48 14.69 18.40
CA ALA A 88 16.69 14.31 17.68
C ALA A 88 16.35 13.80 16.27
N VAL A 89 15.32 12.95 16.15
CA VAL A 89 14.86 12.40 14.87
C VAL A 89 14.25 13.49 13.98
N GLY A 90 13.46 14.39 14.57
CA GLY A 90 12.87 15.53 13.87
C GLY A 90 13.91 16.51 13.33
N ALA A 91 15.06 16.66 14.00
CA ALA A 91 16.17 17.53 13.60
C ALA A 91 17.02 16.97 12.45
N LEU A 92 16.84 15.70 12.05
CA LEU A 92 17.59 15.14 10.92
C LEU A 92 17.32 15.94 9.62
N PRO A 93 18.34 16.10 8.75
CA PRO A 93 18.14 16.66 7.41
C PRO A 93 17.13 15.82 6.62
N LEU A 94 16.32 16.47 5.77
CA LEU A 94 15.31 15.76 4.97
C LEU A 94 15.90 14.61 4.13
N ALA A 95 17.12 14.79 3.60
CA ALA A 95 17.85 13.79 2.82
C ALA A 95 18.13 12.49 3.59
N VAL A 96 18.23 12.54 4.92
CA VAL A 96 18.41 11.36 5.79
C VAL A 96 17.06 10.87 6.30
N LYS A 97 16.22 11.82 6.74
CA LYS A 97 14.91 11.56 7.34
C LYS A 97 13.96 10.83 6.40
N LEU A 98 13.93 11.21 5.12
CA LEU A 98 13.00 10.63 4.15
C LEU A 98 13.34 9.17 3.82
N PRO A 99 14.58 8.79 3.44
CA PRO A 99 14.94 7.39 3.23
C PRO A 99 14.72 6.53 4.48
N LEU A 100 15.07 7.05 5.66
CA LEU A 100 14.82 6.37 6.92
C LEU A 100 13.31 6.14 7.16
N SER A 101 12.48 7.14 6.86
CA SER A 101 11.03 7.03 7.00
C SER A 101 10.43 6.06 6.01
N LEU A 102 10.91 6.04 4.75
CA LEU A 102 10.47 5.07 3.74
C LEU A 102 10.78 3.65 4.21
N LEU A 103 12.01 3.41 4.70
CA LEU A 103 12.41 2.11 5.22
C LEU A 103 11.56 1.67 6.43
N ILE A 104 11.40 2.55 7.42
CA ILE A 104 10.61 2.25 8.63
C ILE A 104 9.15 1.99 8.27
N ALA A 105 8.57 2.83 7.42
CA ALA A 105 7.20 2.65 6.99
C ALA A 105 7.02 1.35 6.21
N GLU A 106 7.96 1.00 5.33
CA GLU A 106 7.93 -0.24 4.56
C GLU A 106 7.96 -1.48 5.46
N VAL A 107 8.73 -1.47 6.55
CA VAL A 107 8.68 -2.56 7.56
C VAL A 107 7.28 -2.66 8.18
N GLY A 108 6.66 -1.53 8.52
CA GLY A 108 5.29 -1.50 9.02
C GLY A 108 4.30 -2.03 7.99
N PHE A 109 4.33 -1.51 6.75
CA PHE A 109 3.48 -1.94 5.65
C PHE A 109 3.63 -3.45 5.37
N TYR A 110 4.86 -3.97 5.33
CA TYR A 110 5.14 -5.39 5.15
C TYR A 110 4.40 -6.25 6.19
N TRP A 111 4.49 -5.90 7.48
CA TRP A 111 3.84 -6.67 8.54
C TRP A 111 2.33 -6.52 8.53
N GLY A 112 1.81 -5.31 8.29
CA GLY A 112 0.38 -5.10 8.14
C GLY A 112 -0.19 -5.94 7.00
N HIS A 113 0.50 -5.97 5.87
CA HIS A 113 0.11 -6.74 4.70
C HIS A 113 0.20 -8.25 4.94
N ARG A 114 1.30 -8.73 5.51
CA ARG A 114 1.47 -10.15 5.87
C ARG A 114 0.42 -10.62 6.87
N LEU A 115 0.13 -9.83 7.90
CA LEU A 115 -0.92 -10.14 8.87
C LEU A 115 -2.30 -10.12 8.21
N SER A 116 -2.54 -9.25 7.22
CA SER A 116 -3.76 -9.28 6.41
C SER A 116 -3.97 -10.58 5.63
N HIS A 117 -2.90 -11.30 5.29
CA HIS A 117 -3.00 -12.64 4.71
C HIS A 117 -3.17 -13.75 5.74
N GLN A 118 -2.60 -13.59 6.94
CA GLN A 118 -2.52 -14.65 7.95
C GLN A 118 -3.71 -14.67 8.91
N LEU A 119 -4.27 -13.50 9.26
CA LEU A 119 -5.37 -13.40 10.21
C LEU A 119 -6.71 -13.44 9.47
N PRO A 120 -7.61 -14.41 9.74
CA PRO A 120 -8.86 -14.56 9.00
C PRO A 120 -9.74 -13.30 8.98
N TRP A 121 -9.76 -12.55 10.08
CA TRP A 121 -10.55 -11.33 10.18
C TRP A 121 -10.01 -10.19 9.30
N LEU A 122 -8.68 -10.04 9.20
CA LEU A 122 -8.07 -9.07 8.29
C LEU A 122 -8.22 -9.51 6.84
N TRP A 123 -8.03 -10.81 6.59
CA TRP A 123 -8.19 -11.39 5.27
C TRP A 123 -9.59 -11.16 4.71
N HIS A 124 -10.65 -11.18 5.54
CA HIS A 124 -12.00 -10.86 5.08
C HIS A 124 -12.08 -9.51 4.35
N PHE A 125 -11.33 -8.51 4.80
CA PHE A 125 -11.26 -7.21 4.14
C PHE A 125 -10.25 -7.19 3.01
N HIS A 126 -9.08 -7.78 3.24
CA HIS A 126 -7.98 -7.78 2.28
C HIS A 126 -8.26 -8.66 1.04
N SER A 127 -9.11 -9.68 1.15
CA SER A 127 -9.48 -10.54 0.02
C SER A 127 -10.20 -9.77 -1.08
N VAL A 128 -10.86 -8.65 -0.77
CA VAL A 128 -11.42 -7.74 -1.78
C VAL A 128 -10.31 -7.25 -2.71
N HIS A 129 -9.12 -6.97 -2.17
CA HIS A 129 -7.96 -6.57 -2.96
C HIS A 129 -7.44 -7.65 -3.89
N HIS A 130 -7.48 -8.91 -3.44
CA HIS A 130 -7.10 -10.07 -4.24
C HIS A 130 -8.20 -10.62 -5.14
N GLN A 131 -9.42 -10.08 -5.08
CA GLN A 131 -10.54 -10.54 -5.91
C GLN A 131 -10.31 -10.39 -7.43
N PRO A 132 -9.67 -9.33 -7.95
CA PRO A 132 -9.52 -9.13 -9.39
C PRO A 132 -8.72 -10.24 -10.10
N GLU A 133 -9.33 -10.84 -11.12
CA GLU A 133 -8.68 -11.85 -11.99
C GLU A 133 -7.81 -11.21 -13.10
N HIS A 134 -7.83 -9.88 -13.20
CA HIS A 134 -7.05 -9.10 -14.15
C HIS A 134 -6.41 -7.90 -13.44
N LEU A 135 -5.08 -7.83 -13.48
CA LEU A 135 -4.32 -6.71 -12.93
C LEU A 135 -4.18 -5.58 -13.95
N TYR A 136 -4.24 -4.37 -13.44
CA TYR A 136 -3.98 -3.09 -14.09
C TYR A 136 -3.87 -2.01 -13.00
N PHE A 137 -3.33 -0.84 -13.32
CA PHE A 137 -2.86 0.12 -12.31
C PHE A 137 -3.93 0.47 -11.25
N LEU A 138 -5.21 0.59 -11.65
CA LEU A 138 -6.30 1.00 -10.76
C LEU A 138 -6.65 -0.05 -9.69
N ILE A 139 -6.19 -1.31 -9.85
CA ILE A 139 -6.34 -2.37 -8.83
C ILE A 139 -5.69 -1.98 -7.50
N ASN A 140 -4.68 -1.11 -7.51
CA ASN A 140 -4.12 -0.52 -6.30
C ASN A 140 -5.19 0.06 -5.33
N THR A 141 -6.32 0.54 -5.87
CA THR A 141 -7.43 1.08 -5.08
C THR A 141 -8.65 0.16 -5.00
N HIS A 142 -8.61 -1.01 -5.63
CA HIS A 142 -9.63 -2.04 -5.48
C HIS A 142 -9.41 -2.69 -4.11
N ALA A 143 -9.94 -2.11 -3.04
CA ALA A 143 -9.74 -2.62 -1.69
C ALA A 143 -10.95 -2.25 -0.82
N HIS A 144 -11.14 -2.97 0.27
CA HIS A 144 -12.08 -2.56 1.29
C HIS A 144 -11.52 -1.35 2.07
N PRO A 145 -12.31 -0.32 2.43
CA PRO A 145 -11.80 0.85 3.14
C PRO A 145 -11.11 0.52 4.48
N VAL A 146 -11.60 -0.50 5.18
CA VAL A 146 -10.97 -1.00 6.43
C VAL A 146 -9.56 -1.53 6.17
N ASP A 147 -9.35 -2.26 5.07
CA ASP A 147 -8.02 -2.77 4.70
C ASP A 147 -7.04 -1.61 4.43
N MET A 148 -7.50 -0.58 3.70
CA MET A 148 -6.72 0.64 3.47
C MET A 148 -6.34 1.37 4.76
N VAL A 149 -7.26 1.44 5.74
CA VAL A 149 -6.97 2.06 7.04
C VAL A 149 -5.98 1.21 7.83
N VAL A 150 -6.21 -0.10 7.93
CA VAL A 150 -5.35 -1.01 8.69
C VAL A 150 -3.93 -1.02 8.16
N THR A 151 -3.74 -1.29 6.86
CA THR A 151 -2.41 -1.33 6.24
C THR A 151 -1.65 -0.01 6.40
N ARG A 152 -2.33 1.14 6.25
CA ARG A 152 -1.74 2.46 6.51
C ARG A 152 -1.42 2.72 7.96
N LEU A 153 -2.23 2.25 8.91
CA LEU A 153 -1.90 2.34 10.33
C LEU A 153 -0.60 1.60 10.64
N PHE A 154 -0.42 0.39 10.10
CA PHE A 154 0.82 -0.36 10.29
C PHE A 154 2.04 0.37 9.73
N GLY A 155 1.96 0.94 8.53
CA GLY A 155 3.08 1.70 7.94
C GLY A 155 3.35 3.04 8.63
N MET A 156 2.30 3.75 9.06
CA MET A 156 2.44 5.12 9.58
C MET A 156 2.71 5.17 11.08
N THR A 157 2.17 4.24 11.87
CA THR A 157 2.32 4.24 13.34
C THR A 157 3.78 4.34 13.80
N PRO A 158 4.74 3.57 13.26
CA PRO A 158 6.14 3.70 13.64
C PRO A 158 6.72 5.09 13.36
N LEU A 159 6.28 5.78 12.31
CA LEU A 159 6.72 7.14 11.99
C LEU A 159 6.23 8.16 13.01
N TYR A 160 4.99 8.02 13.47
CA TYR A 160 4.41 8.90 14.50
C TYR A 160 5.03 8.64 15.87
N ILE A 161 5.25 7.38 16.22
CA ILE A 161 5.94 7.00 17.46
C ILE A 161 7.35 7.59 17.47
N LEU A 162 8.14 7.41 16.41
CA LEU A 162 9.54 7.88 16.37
C LEU A 162 9.69 9.40 16.14
N GLY A 163 8.58 10.15 16.06
CA GLY A 163 8.62 11.59 15.83
C GLY A 163 8.96 12.01 14.39
N LEU A 164 9.08 11.07 13.45
CA LEU A 164 9.29 11.34 12.01
C LEU A 164 8.08 12.06 11.38
N ALA A 165 6.90 11.87 11.98
CA ALA A 165 5.65 12.53 11.61
C ALA A 165 5.27 13.72 12.51
N GLY A 166 6.09 14.06 13.50
CA GLY A 166 5.77 15.08 14.51
C GLY A 166 5.74 16.51 13.96
N ALA A 167 4.83 17.31 14.52
CA ALA A 167 4.74 18.75 14.31
C ALA A 167 5.86 19.48 15.07
N SER A 168 7.09 19.40 14.59
CA SER A 168 8.05 20.49 14.85
C SER A 168 7.54 21.75 14.12
N ALA A 169 7.94 22.93 14.58
CA ALA A 169 7.41 24.24 14.16
C ALA A 169 7.43 24.55 12.64
N GLY A 170 8.03 23.68 11.81
CA GLY A 170 8.00 23.76 10.34
C GLY A 170 7.09 22.74 9.63
N GLY A 171 6.43 21.83 10.35
CA GLY A 171 5.69 20.70 9.78
C GLY A 171 6.61 19.68 9.10
N SER A 172 6.53 18.39 9.48
CA SER A 172 7.24 17.36 8.73
C SER A 172 6.46 17.03 7.46
N ALA A 173 6.94 17.45 6.28
CA ALA A 173 6.41 16.99 5.00
C ALA A 173 6.61 15.48 4.77
N THR A 174 7.39 14.83 5.63
CA THR A 174 7.86 13.44 5.47
C THR A 174 6.75 12.40 5.39
N PRO A 175 5.75 12.36 6.28
CA PRO A 175 4.67 11.36 6.19
C PRO A 175 3.86 11.52 4.90
N ALA A 176 3.60 12.77 4.49
CA ALA A 176 2.92 13.05 3.23
C ALA A 176 3.75 12.55 2.02
N LEU A 177 5.06 12.79 2.02
CA LEU A 177 5.96 12.28 0.98
C LEU A 177 6.01 10.75 0.96
N VAL A 178 6.08 10.07 2.11
CA VAL A 178 6.03 8.62 2.21
C VAL A 178 4.74 8.07 1.60
N ILE A 179 3.59 8.67 1.94
CA ILE A 179 2.30 8.27 1.38
C ILE A 179 2.22 8.53 -0.12
N ILE A 180 2.70 9.67 -0.61
CA ILE A 180 2.69 10.00 -2.05
C ILE A 180 3.58 9.01 -2.83
N ILE A 181 4.83 8.80 -2.37
CA ILE A 181 5.77 7.87 -2.99
C ILE A 181 5.17 6.46 -2.98
N GLY A 182 4.69 5.98 -1.84
CA GLY A 182 4.08 4.66 -1.71
C GLY A 182 2.82 4.50 -2.57
N THR A 183 2.01 5.55 -2.71
CA THR A 183 0.79 5.53 -3.54
C THR A 183 1.13 5.43 -5.03
N VAL A 184 2.05 6.27 -5.52
CA VAL A 184 2.50 6.22 -6.92
C VAL A 184 3.15 4.87 -7.21
N TRP A 185 3.97 4.37 -6.29
CA TRP A 185 4.60 3.06 -6.40
C TRP A 185 3.57 1.93 -6.40
N GLY A 186 2.53 2.03 -5.56
CA GLY A 186 1.39 1.12 -5.54
C GLY A 186 0.70 1.02 -6.91
N PHE A 187 0.39 2.16 -7.54
CA PHE A 187 -0.16 2.15 -8.91
C PHE A 187 0.79 1.48 -9.91
N PHE A 188 2.09 1.68 -9.77
CA PHE A 188 3.09 1.06 -10.62
C PHE A 188 3.15 -0.46 -10.45
N ILE A 189 3.28 -0.99 -9.24
CA ILE A 189 3.43 -2.45 -9.02
C ILE A 189 2.15 -3.24 -9.36
N HIS A 190 0.97 -2.62 -9.34
CA HIS A 190 -0.28 -3.24 -9.78
C HIS A 190 -0.54 -3.10 -11.29
N SER A 191 0.24 -2.27 -11.97
CA SER A 191 0.05 -2.04 -13.40
C SER A 191 0.30 -3.30 -14.21
N ASN A 192 -0.42 -3.46 -15.32
CA ASN A 192 -0.28 -4.61 -16.21
C ASN A 192 1.01 -4.54 -17.06
N LEU A 193 2.08 -3.92 -16.58
CA LEU A 193 3.30 -3.69 -17.34
C LEU A 193 4.22 -4.89 -17.25
N ARG A 194 4.76 -5.34 -18.38
CA ARG A 194 5.75 -6.42 -18.45
C ARG A 194 7.14 -5.93 -18.06
N VAL A 195 7.26 -5.40 -16.84
CA VAL A 195 8.50 -4.83 -16.30
C VAL A 195 9.16 -5.81 -15.34
N ARG A 196 10.43 -6.11 -15.64
CA ARG A 196 11.38 -6.82 -14.77
C ARG A 196 12.68 -6.03 -14.78
N LEU A 197 13.29 -5.86 -13.61
CA LEU A 197 14.53 -5.08 -13.44
C LEU A 197 15.76 -5.97 -13.14
N GLY A 198 15.61 -7.30 -13.23
CA GLY A 198 16.70 -8.24 -13.00
C GLY A 198 17.23 -8.13 -11.57
N PRO A 199 18.55 -7.91 -11.35
CA PRO A 199 19.12 -7.85 -10.00
C PRO A 199 18.48 -6.78 -9.08
N LEU A 200 18.00 -5.68 -9.64
CA LEU A 200 17.38 -4.58 -8.88
C LEU A 200 16.05 -4.98 -8.24
N GLU A 201 15.41 -6.04 -8.72
CA GLU A 201 14.14 -6.54 -8.15
C GLU A 201 14.32 -7.00 -6.70
N SER A 202 15.56 -7.32 -6.28
CA SER A 202 15.89 -7.64 -4.90
C SER A 202 15.78 -6.44 -3.94
N ILE A 203 15.78 -5.22 -4.46
CA ILE A 203 15.78 -3.98 -3.69
C ILE A 203 14.50 -3.19 -3.93
N ILE A 204 13.99 -3.20 -5.16
CA ILE A 204 12.87 -2.37 -5.61
C ILE A 204 11.78 -3.25 -6.22
N ALA A 205 10.54 -3.10 -5.72
CA ALA A 205 9.40 -3.89 -6.18
C ALA A 205 9.01 -3.56 -7.63
N THR A 206 8.72 -4.60 -8.41
CA THR A 206 8.28 -4.49 -9.81
C THR A 206 6.87 -5.03 -9.98
N PRO A 207 6.20 -4.74 -11.11
CA PRO A 207 4.99 -5.44 -11.51
C PRO A 207 5.16 -6.95 -11.50
N ALA A 208 6.30 -7.49 -11.98
CA ALA A 208 6.54 -8.93 -11.94
C ALA A 208 6.53 -9.50 -10.51
N PHE A 209 7.19 -8.82 -9.57
CA PHE A 209 7.19 -9.21 -8.15
C PHE A 209 5.79 -9.20 -7.54
N HIS A 210 5.03 -8.12 -7.76
CA HIS A 210 3.72 -7.95 -7.14
C HIS A 210 2.60 -8.74 -7.84
N HIS A 211 2.75 -9.07 -9.12
CA HIS A 211 1.83 -9.99 -9.79
C HIS A 211 1.88 -11.39 -9.15
N TRP A 212 3.06 -11.86 -8.74
CA TRP A 212 3.20 -13.12 -7.99
C TRP A 212 2.55 -13.07 -6.62
N HIS A 213 2.47 -11.90 -5.99
CA HIS A 213 1.69 -11.73 -4.77
C HIS A 213 0.18 -11.94 -5.00
N HIS A 214 -0.33 -11.45 -6.14
CA HIS A 214 -1.74 -11.55 -6.55
C HIS A 214 -2.16 -12.89 -7.17
N THR A 215 -1.27 -13.90 -7.18
CA THR A 215 -1.57 -15.17 -7.81
C THR A 215 -2.64 -15.97 -7.05
N SER A 216 -3.50 -16.68 -7.80
CA SER A 216 -4.42 -17.69 -7.26
C SER A 216 -3.84 -19.11 -7.31
N VAL A 217 -2.61 -19.27 -7.80
CA VAL A 217 -1.92 -20.55 -8.00
C VAL A 217 -0.69 -20.62 -7.08
N ALA A 218 -0.45 -21.76 -6.45
CA ALA A 218 0.67 -21.93 -5.54
C ALA A 218 2.03 -21.60 -6.21
N PRO A 219 2.99 -21.00 -5.46
CA PRO A 219 2.92 -20.69 -4.03
C PRO A 219 2.12 -19.42 -3.73
N LEU A 220 1.16 -19.53 -2.81
CA LEU A 220 0.38 -18.40 -2.29
C LEU A 220 1.14 -17.72 -1.14
N ASP A 221 0.67 -16.53 -0.74
CA ASP A 221 1.12 -15.81 0.46
C ASP A 221 2.62 -15.50 0.45
N ARG A 222 3.06 -14.89 -0.66
CA ARG A 222 4.42 -14.42 -0.93
C ARG A 222 4.40 -12.94 -1.26
N ASN A 223 5.57 -12.31 -1.20
CA ASN A 223 5.82 -10.95 -1.72
C ASN A 223 4.94 -9.86 -1.08
N PHE A 224 5.09 -9.62 0.23
CA PHE A 224 4.27 -8.65 0.97
C PHE A 224 4.79 -7.21 0.93
N SER A 225 6.06 -7.00 0.59
CA SER A 225 6.60 -5.64 0.43
C SER A 225 5.94 -4.93 -0.75
N SER A 226 5.68 -3.64 -0.59
CA SER A 226 5.14 -2.80 -1.66
C SER A 226 6.25 -2.08 -2.41
N THR A 227 7.35 -1.73 -1.73
CA THR A 227 8.45 -0.95 -2.32
C THR A 227 9.80 -1.63 -2.20
N LEU A 228 10.08 -2.32 -1.09
CA LEU A 228 11.40 -2.89 -0.80
C LEU A 228 11.37 -4.42 -0.58
N PRO A 229 11.40 -5.21 -1.66
CA PRO A 229 11.41 -6.67 -1.65
C PRO A 229 12.53 -7.36 -0.87
N PHE A 230 13.59 -6.66 -0.47
CA PHE A 230 14.59 -7.27 0.39
C PHE A 230 13.98 -7.71 1.73
N LEU A 231 12.91 -7.07 2.22
CA LEU A 231 12.19 -7.50 3.41
C LEU A 231 11.58 -8.89 3.23
N ASP A 232 11.04 -9.20 2.05
CA ASP A 232 10.56 -10.54 1.73
C ASP A 232 11.68 -11.58 1.73
N ARG A 233 12.93 -11.19 1.44
CA ARG A 233 14.08 -12.10 1.60
C ARG A 233 14.42 -12.30 3.06
N VAL A 234 14.48 -11.21 3.84
CA VAL A 234 14.77 -11.24 5.28
C VAL A 234 13.75 -12.10 6.03
N PHE A 235 12.47 -11.99 5.67
CA PHE A 235 11.37 -12.66 6.37
C PHE A 235 10.87 -13.95 5.67
N GLY A 236 11.57 -14.42 4.64
CA GLY A 236 11.35 -15.73 4.02
C GLY A 236 10.09 -15.85 3.14
N THR A 237 9.62 -14.74 2.57
CA THR A 237 8.38 -14.65 1.76
C THR A 237 8.63 -14.29 0.31
N TRP A 238 9.88 -14.13 -0.12
CA TRP A 238 10.24 -13.83 -1.51
C TRP A 238 9.93 -14.98 -2.48
N HIS A 239 9.31 -14.65 -3.61
CA HIS A 239 9.08 -15.56 -4.73
C HIS A 239 9.04 -14.79 -6.07
N LEU A 240 10.00 -15.02 -6.95
CA LEU A 240 10.04 -14.35 -8.26
C LEU A 240 10.71 -15.23 -9.33
N PRO A 241 10.01 -16.24 -9.86
CA PRO A 241 10.49 -17.03 -10.99
C PRO A 241 10.44 -16.22 -12.30
N ALA A 242 11.01 -16.78 -13.37
CA ALA A 242 11.15 -16.11 -14.66
C ALA A 242 9.80 -15.96 -15.39
N GLU A 243 8.91 -16.93 -15.23
CA GLU A 243 7.56 -16.91 -15.74
C GLU A 243 6.65 -15.96 -14.92
N TRP A 244 5.54 -15.59 -15.55
CA TRP A 244 4.48 -14.81 -14.90
C TRP A 244 3.44 -15.76 -14.30
N PRO A 245 2.71 -15.34 -13.24
CA PRO A 245 1.66 -16.16 -12.64
C PRO A 245 0.65 -16.62 -13.68
N ALA A 246 0.20 -17.88 -13.57
CA ALA A 246 -0.75 -18.47 -14.51
C ALA A 246 -2.14 -17.84 -14.40
N ALA A 247 -2.56 -17.46 -13.20
CA ALA A 247 -3.82 -16.79 -12.91
C ALA A 247 -3.70 -15.87 -11.67
N TYR A 248 -4.61 -14.91 -11.59
CA TYR A 248 -4.81 -14.00 -10.45
C TYR A 248 -6.16 -14.28 -9.81
N GLY A 249 -6.46 -13.62 -8.70
CA GLY A 249 -7.73 -13.76 -7.99
C GLY A 249 -7.59 -14.51 -6.66
N ILE A 250 -8.72 -14.90 -6.09
CA ILE A 250 -8.77 -15.75 -4.89
C ILE A 250 -8.76 -17.22 -5.33
N SER A 251 -7.90 -18.04 -4.72
CA SER A 251 -7.85 -19.47 -5.01
C SER A 251 -9.18 -20.15 -4.67
N ALA A 252 -9.66 -21.04 -5.56
CA ALA A 252 -10.85 -21.85 -5.31
C ALA A 252 -10.61 -22.95 -4.25
N ALA A 253 -9.35 -23.31 -3.99
CA ALA A 253 -9.00 -24.24 -2.94
C ALA A 253 -9.02 -23.53 -1.57
N PRO A 254 -9.50 -24.18 -0.49
CA PRO A 254 -9.41 -23.62 0.84
C PRO A 254 -7.96 -23.26 1.15
N ARG A 255 -7.71 -22.02 1.60
CA ARG A 255 -6.40 -21.66 2.17
C ARG A 255 -6.14 -22.62 3.32
N ALA A 256 -5.12 -23.47 3.19
CA ALA A 256 -4.62 -24.21 4.33
C ALA A 256 -4.27 -23.16 5.40
N ALA A 257 -4.87 -23.27 6.59
CA ALA A 257 -4.52 -22.40 7.70
C ALA A 257 -2.99 -22.42 7.82
N SER A 258 -2.36 -21.27 7.64
CA SER A 258 -0.90 -21.08 7.66
C SER A 258 -0.31 -21.95 8.77
N ALA A 259 0.28 -23.09 8.40
CA ALA A 259 0.87 -23.99 9.37
C ALA A 259 1.90 -23.19 10.17
N ALA A 260 1.78 -23.24 11.50
CA ALA A 260 2.76 -22.65 12.39
C ALA A 260 4.17 -23.06 11.95
N PRO A 261 5.17 -22.16 12.06
CA PRO A 261 6.54 -22.50 11.68
C PRO A 261 6.94 -23.81 12.37
N PRO A 262 7.72 -24.68 11.70
CA PRO A 262 8.14 -25.95 12.28
C PRO A 262 8.80 -25.66 13.62
N ARG A 263 8.25 -26.26 14.69
CA ARG A 263 8.92 -26.27 15.99
C ARG A 263 10.29 -26.87 15.74
N THR A 264 11.33 -26.07 15.85
CA THR A 264 12.70 -26.57 15.91
C THR A 264 12.78 -27.46 17.14
N ALA A 265 12.81 -28.77 16.93
CA ALA A 265 13.18 -29.71 17.96
C ALA A 265 14.66 -29.46 18.28
N ALA A 266 14.91 -28.96 19.48
CA ALA A 266 16.18 -29.06 20.19
C ALA A 266 15.97 -30.05 21.33
#